data_AF-A0A972QTF6-F1
#
_entry.id   AF-A0A972QTF6-F1
#
_cell.length_a   1.000
_cell.length_b   1.000
_cell.length_c   1.000
_cell.angle_alpha   90.00
_cell.angle_beta   90.00
_cell.angle_gamma   90.00
#
_symmetry.space_group_name_H-M   'P 1'
#
loop_
_entity.id
_entity.type
_entity.pdbx_description
1 polymer ?
#
loop_
_entity_poly.entity_id
_entity_poly.type
_entity_poly.pdbx_seq_one_letter_code
_entity_poly.pdbx_strand_id
1 'polypeptide(L)'
;MKEIKYNPFLLLATFLLIFMLQAPAHSGTLQKKIGKDKSETTVIRSKTLEVNDKLKVITFTGDVNAKKGDFIVNCQKMLVYYESSSADEKTGDVETKINKIIAAGQVKINRAQGGMATAEKAVYYQQDEKMVLTGNPMVKQGKDFVEGDRIIMFLKENRSVVESLENKKVKAVIFQKNK
;
A
#
# COMPACT_ATOMS: atom_id res chain seq x y z
N MET A 1 11.76 -88.38 27.26
CA MET A 1 12.71 -88.06 28.35
C MET A 1 12.48 -86.60 28.72
N LYS A 2 12.08 -86.33 29.98
CA LYS A 2 12.33 -85.13 30.83
C LYS A 2 12.31 -83.74 30.16
N GLU A 3 11.58 -82.71 30.60
CA GLU A 3 10.72 -82.46 31.76
C GLU A 3 9.82 -81.26 31.40
N ILE A 4 8.63 -81.26 32.01
CA ILE A 4 7.57 -80.27 31.91
C ILE A 4 7.85 -79.15 32.93
N LYS A 5 7.71 -77.89 32.53
CA LYS A 5 7.37 -76.80 33.46
C LYS A 5 6.37 -75.84 32.80
N TYR A 6 5.09 -76.19 32.93
CA TYR A 6 4.03 -75.21 33.06
C TYR A 6 3.68 -75.14 34.54
N ASN A 7 3.44 -73.93 35.05
CA ASN A 7 2.53 -73.76 36.17
C ASN A 7 1.91 -72.36 36.13
N PRO A 8 0.75 -72.20 36.78
CA PRO A 8 -0.45 -71.67 36.17
C PRO A 8 -0.91 -70.46 37.01
N PHE A 9 -2.15 -70.03 36.80
CA PHE A 9 -3.07 -69.37 37.73
C PHE A 9 -3.73 -68.19 37.01
N LEU A 10 -4.90 -68.42 36.38
CA LEU A 10 -6.24 -68.16 36.96
C LEU A 10 -6.49 -66.65 37.09
N LEU A 11 -7.60 -66.04 36.67
CA LEU A 11 -8.75 -66.34 35.83
C LEU A 11 -9.59 -65.04 35.90
N LEU A 12 -10.37 -64.77 34.86
CA LEU A 12 -11.73 -64.21 34.95
C LEU A 12 -11.98 -62.68 34.91
N ALA A 13 -13.00 -62.37 34.09
CA ALA A 13 -13.97 -61.25 34.12
C ALA A 13 -13.57 -59.92 33.45
N THR A 14 -13.91 -59.65 32.19
CA THR A 14 -15.22 -59.14 31.67
C THR A 14 -15.78 -57.90 32.37
N PHE A 15 -15.60 -56.71 31.77
CA PHE A 15 -16.60 -55.62 31.72
C PHE A 15 -16.08 -54.50 30.79
N LEU A 16 -16.55 -54.37 29.54
CA LEU A 16 -17.67 -53.52 29.12
C LEU A 16 -17.34 -52.00 29.09
N LEU A 17 -17.70 -51.37 27.95
CA LEU A 17 -17.86 -49.93 27.64
C LEU A 17 -16.70 -49.14 27.01
N ILE A 18 -16.72 -49.13 25.67
CA ILE A 18 -16.81 -47.93 24.80
C ILE A 18 -16.09 -46.67 25.34
N PHE A 19 -14.94 -46.36 24.76
CA PHE A 19 -14.52 -44.96 24.60
C PHE A 19 -14.33 -44.65 23.12
N MET A 20 -15.12 -43.67 22.70
CA MET A 20 -15.28 -43.06 21.37
C MET A 20 -14.04 -43.00 20.47
N LEU A 21 -14.31 -43.25 19.18
CA LEU A 21 -13.61 -42.67 18.03
C LEU A 21 -13.28 -41.20 18.27
N GLN A 22 -12.03 -40.79 18.08
CA GLN A 22 -11.70 -39.58 17.32
C GLN A 22 -10.45 -39.82 16.47
N ALA A 23 -10.67 -39.98 15.16
CA ALA A 23 -9.64 -39.75 14.18
C ALA A 23 -9.45 -38.23 14.02
N PRO A 24 -8.23 -37.68 14.08
CA PRO A 24 -8.00 -36.31 13.64
C PRO A 24 -8.16 -36.28 12.12
N ALA A 25 -9.36 -35.94 11.67
CA ALA A 25 -9.57 -35.51 10.29
C ALA A 25 -8.66 -34.30 10.05
N HIS A 26 -7.66 -34.50 9.19
CA HIS A 26 -6.88 -33.42 8.59
C HIS A 26 -7.86 -32.48 7.87
N SER A 27 -8.31 -31.43 8.56
CA SER A 27 -8.86 -30.26 7.91
C SER A 27 -7.70 -29.59 7.20
N GLY A 28 -7.54 -29.92 5.91
CA GLY A 28 -6.74 -29.15 4.97
C GLY A 28 -7.30 -27.74 4.91
N THR A 29 -6.85 -26.90 5.83
CA THR A 29 -7.04 -25.46 5.77
C THR A 29 -6.47 -25.03 4.42
N LEU A 30 -7.35 -24.55 3.54
CA LEU A 30 -7.00 -23.71 2.41
C LEU A 30 -6.10 -22.60 2.95
N GLN A 31 -4.78 -22.82 2.89
CA GLN A 31 -3.82 -21.74 2.95
C GLN A 31 -4.04 -20.93 1.68
N LYS A 32 -4.95 -19.97 1.78
CA LYS A 32 -4.94 -18.78 0.96
C LYS A 32 -3.57 -18.16 1.19
N LYS A 33 -2.62 -18.55 0.35
CA LYS A 33 -1.34 -17.90 0.16
C LYS A 33 -1.70 -16.45 -0.17
N ILE A 34 -1.68 -15.57 0.84
CA ILE A 34 -1.82 -14.14 0.65
C ILE A 34 -0.54 -13.74 -0.07
N GLY A 35 -0.59 -13.87 -1.39
CA GLY A 35 0.36 -13.29 -2.31
C GLY A 35 0.38 -11.81 -2.04
N LYS A 36 1.60 -11.31 -1.82
CA LYS A 36 1.91 -9.92 -1.55
C LYS A 36 1.79 -9.12 -2.85
N ASP A 37 0.59 -9.03 -3.42
CA ASP A 37 0.26 -8.06 -4.46
C ASP A 37 -0.61 -6.97 -3.83
N LYS A 38 0.07 -6.04 -3.17
CA LYS A 38 -0.53 -4.74 -2.81
C LYS A 38 -0.60 -3.87 -4.07
N SER A 39 -1.35 -4.30 -5.08
CA SER A 39 -1.87 -3.35 -6.06
C SER A 39 -3.02 -2.61 -5.38
N GLU A 40 -2.67 -1.61 -4.57
CA GLU A 40 -3.65 -0.80 -3.85
C GLU A 40 -4.44 0.00 -4.90
N THR A 41 -5.73 -0.34 -5.04
CA THR A 41 -6.64 0.28 -6.00
C THR A 41 -6.61 1.80 -5.88
N THR A 42 -6.43 2.47 -7.01
CA THR A 42 -6.47 3.94 -7.08
C THR A 42 -7.89 4.38 -7.40
N VAL A 43 -8.51 5.16 -6.53
CA VAL A 43 -9.85 5.73 -6.71
C VAL A 43 -9.72 7.24 -6.83
N ILE A 44 -10.26 7.84 -7.89
CA ILE A 44 -10.21 9.29 -8.14
C ILE A 44 -11.63 9.81 -8.37
N ARG A 45 -11.99 10.91 -7.70
CA ARG A 45 -13.27 11.62 -7.82
C ARG A 45 -13.00 13.07 -8.22
N SER A 46 -13.82 13.62 -9.10
CA SER A 46 -13.72 15.00 -9.60
C SER A 46 -15.05 15.47 -10.18
N LYS A 47 -15.14 16.76 -10.52
CA LYS A 47 -16.29 17.31 -11.26
C LYS A 47 -16.32 16.86 -12.72
N THR A 48 -15.16 16.83 -13.37
CA THR A 48 -15.06 16.38 -14.77
C THR A 48 -13.88 15.43 -14.96
N LEU A 49 -13.99 14.59 -15.99
CA LEU A 49 -12.99 13.64 -16.45
C LEU A 49 -12.92 13.69 -17.97
N GLU A 50 -11.71 13.83 -18.51
CA GLU A 50 -11.41 13.78 -19.95
C GLU A 50 -10.37 12.68 -20.21
N VAL A 51 -10.64 11.79 -21.18
CA VAL A 51 -9.68 10.77 -21.62
C VAL A 51 -9.13 11.15 -22.97
N ASN A 52 -7.80 11.16 -23.11
CA ASN A 52 -7.13 11.34 -24.37
C ASN A 52 -6.23 10.13 -24.64
N ASP A 53 -6.74 9.16 -25.40
CA ASP A 53 -6.02 7.92 -25.72
C ASP A 53 -4.81 8.12 -26.63
N LYS A 54 -4.80 9.19 -27.45
CA LYS A 54 -3.64 9.52 -28.30
C LYS A 54 -2.46 9.96 -27.45
N LEU A 55 -2.72 10.76 -26.42
CA LEU A 55 -1.73 11.26 -25.48
C LEU A 55 -1.54 10.34 -24.26
N LYS A 56 -2.35 9.27 -24.17
CA LYS A 56 -2.40 8.32 -23.05
C LYS A 56 -2.48 9.01 -21.69
N VAL A 57 -3.41 9.97 -21.58
CA VAL A 57 -3.62 10.77 -20.36
C VAL A 57 -5.10 10.88 -20.02
N ILE A 58 -5.41 10.73 -18.74
CA ILE A 58 -6.72 11.03 -18.16
C ILE A 58 -6.59 12.32 -17.34
N THR A 59 -7.43 13.30 -17.61
CA THR A 59 -7.45 14.59 -16.92
C THR A 59 -8.71 14.72 -16.05
N PHE A 60 -8.51 14.82 -14.75
CA PHE A 60 -9.55 15.07 -13.75
C PHE A 60 -9.50 16.55 -13.35
N THR A 61 -10.63 17.25 -13.35
CA THR A 61 -10.67 18.68 -13.00
C THR A 61 -11.82 18.99 -12.06
N GLY A 62 -11.56 19.92 -11.13
CA GLY A 62 -12.52 20.45 -10.16
C GLY A 62 -12.69 19.54 -8.95
N ASP A 63 -12.28 20.06 -7.79
CA ASP A 63 -12.38 19.40 -6.48
C ASP A 63 -11.95 17.92 -6.52
N VAL A 64 -10.72 17.69 -6.99
CA VAL A 64 -10.22 16.34 -7.22
C VAL A 64 -9.79 15.72 -5.91
N ASN A 65 -10.35 14.56 -5.58
CA ASN A 65 -9.97 13.72 -4.46
C ASN A 65 -9.51 12.34 -4.97
N ALA A 66 -8.25 12.00 -4.74
CA ALA A 66 -7.68 10.70 -5.09
C ALA A 66 -7.27 9.92 -3.83
N LYS A 67 -7.53 8.62 -3.83
CA LYS A 67 -7.11 7.69 -2.77
C LYS A 67 -6.36 6.52 -3.37
N LYS A 68 -5.16 6.24 -2.85
CA LYS A 68 -4.36 5.06 -3.18
C LYS A 68 -3.68 4.56 -1.91
N GLY A 69 -4.10 3.41 -1.42
CA GLY A 69 -3.62 2.91 -0.14
C GLY A 69 -3.95 3.86 1.00
N ASP A 70 -2.89 4.23 1.73
CA ASP A 70 -2.94 5.18 2.84
C ASP A 70 -2.90 6.65 2.40
N PHE A 71 -2.66 6.94 1.11
CA PHE A 71 -2.58 8.30 0.61
C PHE A 71 -3.94 8.83 0.17
N ILE A 72 -4.27 10.04 0.62
CA ILE A 72 -5.40 10.84 0.16
C ILE A 72 -4.86 12.16 -0.39
N VAL A 73 -5.10 12.44 -1.67
CA VAL A 73 -4.63 13.62 -2.39
C VAL A 73 -5.82 14.49 -2.78
N ASN A 74 -5.82 15.74 -2.37
CA ASN A 74 -6.79 16.76 -2.80
C ASN A 74 -6.09 17.79 -3.67
N CYS A 75 -6.68 18.19 -4.79
CA CYS A 75 -6.15 19.21 -5.68
C CYS A 75 -7.24 19.78 -6.61
N GLN A 76 -6.90 20.80 -7.41
CA GLN A 76 -7.82 21.34 -8.42
C GLN A 76 -7.83 20.55 -9.72
N LYS A 77 -6.68 19.99 -10.12
CA LYS A 77 -6.52 19.24 -11.37
C LYS A 77 -5.54 18.08 -11.18
N MET A 78 -5.88 16.92 -11.74
CA MET A 78 -5.02 15.73 -11.74
C MET A 78 -4.88 15.16 -13.15
N LEU A 79 -3.67 14.85 -13.57
CA LEU A 79 -3.37 14.18 -14.84
C LEU A 79 -2.76 12.82 -14.54
N VAL A 80 -3.33 11.76 -15.10
CA VAL A 80 -2.83 10.38 -14.97
C VAL A 80 -2.34 9.93 -16.35
N TYR A 81 -1.03 9.77 -16.49
CA TYR A 81 -0.41 9.21 -17.68
C TYR A 81 -0.30 7.69 -17.52
N TYR A 82 -0.78 6.96 -18.51
CA TYR A 82 -0.78 5.50 -18.53
C TYR A 82 -0.10 4.94 -19.78
N GLU A 83 0.25 3.68 -19.70
CA GLU A 83 0.64 2.83 -20.83
C GLU A 83 -0.52 1.87 -21.08
N SER A 84 -0.85 1.63 -22.35
CA SER A 84 -1.75 0.53 -22.69
C SER A 84 -0.97 -0.77 -22.53
N SER A 85 -1.29 -1.59 -21.54
CA SER A 85 -0.79 -2.96 -21.52
C SER A 85 -1.55 -3.76 -22.56
N SER A 86 -0.81 -4.61 -23.28
CA SER A 86 -1.37 -5.67 -24.12
C SER A 86 -2.34 -6.51 -23.32
N ALA A 87 -3.50 -6.83 -23.90
CA ALA A 87 -4.48 -7.70 -23.28
C ALA A 87 -3.82 -9.02 -22.88
N ASP A 88 -3.93 -9.38 -21.60
CA ASP A 88 -3.71 -10.77 -21.23
C ASP A 88 -4.87 -11.58 -21.80
N GLU A 89 -4.61 -12.34 -22.87
CA GLU A 89 -5.58 -13.19 -23.59
C GLU A 89 -6.28 -14.22 -22.69
N LYS A 90 -5.86 -14.34 -21.43
CA LYS A 90 -6.36 -15.31 -20.45
C LYS A 90 -7.43 -14.77 -19.50
N THR A 91 -7.56 -13.44 -19.34
CA THR A 91 -8.48 -12.85 -18.34
C THR A 91 -9.44 -11.83 -18.92
N GLY A 92 -9.16 -11.24 -20.10
CA GLY A 92 -9.99 -10.18 -20.67
C GLY A 92 -9.94 -8.86 -19.91
N ASP A 93 -9.10 -8.77 -18.87
CA ASP A 93 -8.91 -7.57 -18.07
C ASP A 93 -7.86 -6.67 -18.74
N VAL A 94 -8.27 -5.46 -19.10
CA VAL A 94 -7.35 -4.42 -19.59
C VAL A 94 -6.63 -3.80 -18.39
N GLU A 95 -5.46 -4.34 -18.04
CA GLU A 95 -4.65 -3.77 -16.98
C GLU A 95 -3.97 -2.47 -17.45
N THR A 96 -4.55 -1.33 -17.07
CA THR A 96 -3.97 -0.01 -17.40
C THR A 96 -2.79 0.27 -16.49
N LYS A 97 -1.56 0.25 -17.05
CA LYS A 97 -0.35 0.50 -16.28
C LYS A 97 -0.11 2.01 -16.15
N ILE A 98 -0.17 2.53 -14.93
CA ILE A 98 0.10 3.95 -14.67
C ILE A 98 1.61 4.21 -14.76
N ASN A 99 2.02 5.24 -15.50
CA ASN A 99 3.41 5.71 -15.55
C ASN A 99 3.66 6.84 -14.54
N LYS A 100 2.84 7.90 -14.60
CA LYS A 100 3.02 9.12 -13.82
C LYS A 100 1.69 9.80 -13.51
N ILE A 101 1.58 10.37 -12.31
CA ILE A 101 0.43 11.17 -11.88
C ILE A 101 0.92 12.59 -11.55
N ILE A 102 0.22 13.61 -12.03
CA ILE A 102 0.48 15.01 -11.73
C ILE A 102 -0.75 15.59 -11.03
N ALA A 103 -0.60 16.05 -9.80
CA ALA A 103 -1.61 16.84 -9.09
C ALA A 103 -1.18 18.32 -9.11
N ALA A 104 -2.11 19.23 -9.37
CA ALA A 104 -1.84 20.66 -9.45
C ALA A 104 -2.98 21.49 -8.85
N GLY A 105 -2.61 22.65 -8.29
CA GLY A 105 -3.51 23.61 -7.68
C GLY A 105 -3.87 23.20 -6.24
N GLN A 106 -3.25 23.90 -5.28
CA GLN A 106 -3.48 23.72 -3.84
C GLN A 106 -3.44 22.24 -3.40
N VAL A 107 -2.38 21.53 -3.78
CA VAL A 107 -2.23 20.11 -3.49
C VAL A 107 -2.10 19.90 -1.99
N LYS A 108 -2.95 19.02 -1.44
CA LYS A 108 -2.88 18.55 -0.05
C LYS A 108 -2.87 17.04 -0.03
N ILE A 109 -1.82 16.46 0.52
CA ILE A 109 -1.60 15.02 0.63
C ILE A 109 -1.68 14.65 2.11
N ASN A 110 -2.52 13.69 2.45
CA ASN A 110 -2.64 13.17 3.80
C ASN A 110 -2.34 11.67 3.79
N ARG A 111 -1.65 11.19 4.82
CA ARG A 111 -1.52 9.75 5.10
C ARG A 111 -2.48 9.35 6.20
N ALA A 112 -3.15 8.20 6.03
CA ALA A 112 -4.07 7.65 7.02
C ALA A 112 -3.40 7.44 8.39
N GLN A 113 -2.13 7.03 8.38
CA GLN A 113 -1.29 6.83 9.58
C GLN A 113 -0.78 8.15 10.20
N GLY A 114 -1.13 9.30 9.61
CA GLY A 114 -0.66 10.62 10.02
C GLY A 114 0.44 11.19 9.11
N GLY A 115 0.56 12.51 9.14
CA GLY A 115 1.43 13.27 8.26
C GLY A 115 0.67 13.92 7.11
N MET A 116 1.02 15.17 6.82
CA MET A 116 0.41 15.99 5.79
C MET A 116 1.51 16.62 4.94
N ALA A 117 1.30 16.70 3.64
CA ALA A 117 2.12 17.49 2.74
C ALA A 117 1.26 18.49 1.96
N THR A 118 1.78 19.68 1.73
CA THR A 118 1.15 20.72 0.90
C THR A 118 2.12 21.17 -0.18
N ALA A 119 1.62 21.51 -1.36
CA ALA A 119 2.40 22.07 -2.46
C ALA A 119 1.48 22.71 -3.51
N GLU A 120 2.02 23.52 -4.42
CA GLU A 120 1.28 23.94 -5.62
C GLU A 120 1.15 22.80 -6.64
N LYS A 121 2.17 21.93 -6.72
CA LYS A 121 2.22 20.79 -7.63
C LYS A 121 2.89 19.58 -6.97
N ALA A 122 2.34 18.39 -7.23
CA ALA A 122 2.94 17.11 -6.88
C ALA A 122 3.02 16.21 -8.11
N VAL A 123 4.14 15.53 -8.30
CA VAL A 123 4.35 14.56 -9.38
C VAL A 123 4.76 13.22 -8.78
N TYR A 124 3.97 12.18 -9.02
CA TYR A 124 4.27 10.82 -8.61
C TYR A 124 4.68 9.98 -9.82
N TYR A 125 5.83 9.33 -9.73
CA TYR A 125 6.37 8.40 -10.73
C TYR A 125 6.16 6.98 -10.21
N GLN A 126 5.34 6.19 -10.92
CA GLN A 126 4.97 4.83 -10.49
C GLN A 126 6.18 3.89 -10.49
N GLN A 127 6.99 3.93 -11.54
CA GLN A 127 8.15 3.05 -11.70
C GLN A 127 9.20 3.25 -10.59
N ASP A 128 9.47 4.51 -10.23
CA ASP A 128 10.47 4.86 -9.22
C ASP A 128 9.90 4.85 -7.79
N GLU A 129 8.59 4.69 -7.64
CA GLU A 129 7.86 4.95 -6.39
C GLU A 129 8.27 6.28 -5.73
N LYS A 130 8.38 7.33 -6.55
CA LYS A 130 8.96 8.63 -6.20
C LYS A 130 7.93 9.72 -6.34
N MET A 131 7.81 10.58 -5.32
CA MET A 131 6.95 11.75 -5.33
C MET A 131 7.78 13.03 -5.23
N VAL A 132 7.51 14.01 -6.10
CA VAL A 132 8.19 15.30 -6.14
C VAL A 132 7.17 16.41 -5.90
N LEU A 133 7.39 17.22 -4.88
CA LEU A 133 6.56 18.35 -4.49
C LEU A 133 7.29 19.66 -4.81
N THR A 134 6.58 20.62 -5.39
CA THR A 134 7.13 21.91 -5.85
C THR A 134 6.11 23.03 -5.69
N GLY A 135 6.61 24.27 -5.64
CA GLY A 135 5.81 25.47 -5.43
C GLY A 135 5.42 25.57 -3.96
N ASN A 136 6.38 26.03 -3.16
CA ASN A 136 6.28 26.18 -1.71
C ASN A 136 5.87 24.89 -0.95
N PRO A 137 6.54 23.75 -1.19
CA PRO A 137 6.20 22.51 -0.53
C PRO A 137 6.51 22.52 0.97
N MET A 138 5.59 21.96 1.76
CA MET A 138 5.77 21.71 3.20
C MET A 138 5.32 20.29 3.53
N VAL A 139 6.07 19.58 4.37
CA VAL A 139 5.67 18.30 4.96
C VAL A 139 5.63 18.47 6.48
N LYS A 140 4.56 17.99 7.11
CA LYS A 140 4.30 18.10 8.55
C LYS A 140 3.98 16.73 9.14
N GLN A 141 4.55 16.42 10.29
CA GLN A 141 4.25 15.22 11.07
C GLN A 141 4.08 15.60 12.55
N GLY A 142 2.84 15.59 13.04
CA GLY A 142 2.54 16.07 14.38
C GLY A 142 2.88 17.56 14.53
N LYS A 143 3.87 17.88 15.37
CA LYS A 143 4.39 19.24 15.53
C LYS A 143 5.58 19.54 14.60
N ASP A 144 6.23 18.51 14.09
CA ASP A 144 7.42 18.65 13.26
C ASP A 144 7.02 19.06 11.84
N PHE A 145 7.83 19.91 11.21
CA PHE A 145 7.63 20.25 9.81
C PHE A 145 8.93 20.57 9.09
N VAL A 146 8.91 20.44 7.76
CA VAL A 146 10.00 20.81 6.87
C VAL A 146 9.45 21.52 5.64
N GLU A 147 10.14 22.57 5.21
CA GLU A 147 9.84 23.36 4.01
C GLU A 147 11.11 23.66 3.20
N GLY A 148 10.94 23.81 1.89
CA GLY A 148 11.99 24.10 0.91
C GLY A 148 11.38 24.53 -0.42
N ASP A 149 12.17 24.60 -1.49
CA ASP A 149 11.64 24.88 -2.84
C ASP A 149 11.20 23.58 -3.56
N ARG A 150 11.82 22.44 -3.21
CA ARG A 150 11.49 21.11 -3.72
C ARG A 150 11.61 20.05 -2.62
N ILE A 151 10.62 19.16 -2.51
CA ILE A 151 10.67 17.99 -1.63
C ILE A 151 10.52 16.72 -2.49
N ILE A 152 11.47 15.79 -2.38
CA ILE A 152 11.46 14.51 -3.07
C ILE A 152 11.28 13.40 -2.04
N MET A 153 10.27 12.57 -2.21
CA MET A 153 9.97 11.43 -1.34
C MET A 153 10.16 10.13 -2.12
N PHE A 154 11.09 9.30 -1.67
CA PHE A 154 11.34 7.95 -2.17
C PHE A 154 10.54 6.98 -1.29
N LEU A 155 9.37 6.56 -1.75
CA LEU A 155 8.40 5.83 -0.92
C LEU A 155 8.91 4.45 -0.54
N LYS A 156 9.57 3.76 -1.47
CA LYS A 156 10.17 2.43 -1.26
C LYS A 156 11.31 2.46 -0.23
N GLU A 157 12.08 3.54 -0.21
CA GLU A 157 13.25 3.70 0.64
C GLU A 157 12.90 4.33 2.00
N ASN A 158 11.66 4.77 2.20
CA ASN A 158 11.26 5.62 3.33
C ASN A 158 12.20 6.83 3.53
N ARG A 159 12.72 7.40 2.42
CA ARG A 159 13.69 8.49 2.42
C ARG A 159 13.08 9.74 1.80
N SER A 160 13.42 10.91 2.34
CA SER A 160 13.05 12.19 1.75
C SER A 160 14.26 13.10 1.61
N VAL A 161 14.27 13.91 0.55
CA VAL A 161 15.28 14.93 0.27
C VAL A 161 14.56 16.26 0.12
N VAL A 162 15.08 17.29 0.78
CA VAL A 162 14.54 18.65 0.71
C VAL A 162 15.62 19.55 0.16
N GLU A 163 15.27 20.32 -0.86
CA GLU A 163 16.18 21.20 -1.57
C GLU A 163 15.61 22.62 -1.60
N SER A 164 16.52 23.59 -1.56
CA SER A 164 16.23 24.98 -1.83
C SER A 164 17.00 25.42 -3.07
N LEU A 165 16.45 26.39 -3.80
CA LEU A 165 17.08 26.99 -4.96
C LEU A 165 18.01 28.12 -4.52
N GLU A 166 19.11 28.30 -5.27
CA GLU A 166 20.08 29.38 -5.07
C GLU A 166 20.68 29.42 -3.65
N ASN A 167 20.79 30.62 -3.06
CA ASN A 167 21.37 30.87 -1.75
C ASN A 167 20.35 30.72 -0.59
N LYS A 168 19.17 30.16 -0.85
CA LYS A 168 18.17 29.90 0.19
C LYS A 168 18.55 28.66 1.01
N LYS A 169 17.96 28.56 2.21
CA LYS A 169 18.12 27.41 3.10
C LYS A 169 16.80 26.69 3.25
N VAL A 170 16.89 25.37 3.37
CA VAL A 170 15.77 24.55 3.85
C VAL A 170 15.49 24.90 5.31
N LYS A 171 14.25 24.75 5.75
CA LYS A 171 13.88 24.94 7.15
C LYS A 171 13.20 23.69 7.68
N ALA A 172 13.67 23.21 8.82
CA ALA A 172 13.07 22.12 9.56
C ALA A 172 12.85 22.56 11.00
N VAL A 173 11.70 22.21 11.56
CA VAL A 173 11.39 22.38 12.99
C VAL A 173 11.07 21.00 13.55
N ILE A 174 11.78 20.64 14.62
CA ILE A 174 11.69 19.34 15.28
C ILE A 174 11.37 19.59 16.76
N PHE A 175 10.25 19.05 17.22
CA PHE A 175 9.82 19.15 18.61
C PHE A 175 10.28 17.93 19.39
N GLN A 176 11.19 18.16 20.35
CA GLN A 176 11.58 17.12 21.29
C GLN A 176 10.45 16.87 22.29
N LYS A 177 10.01 15.62 22.43
CA LYS A 177 9.15 15.22 23.53
C LYS A 177 10.02 15.05 24.77
N ASN A 178 10.00 16.02 25.67
CA ASN A 178 10.50 15.81 27.02
C ASN A 178 9.57 14.77 27.68
N LYS A 179 10.16 13.64 28.09
CA LYS A 179 9.47 12.63 28.90
C LYS A 179 9.37 13.08 30.35
#